data_AF-A0A833G0U4-F1
#
_entry.id   AF-A0A833G0U4-F1
#
_cell.length_a   1.000
_cell.length_b   1.000
_cell.length_c   1.000
_cell.angle_alpha   90.00
_cell.angle_beta   90.00
_cell.angle_gamma   90.00
#
_symmetry.space_group_name_H-M   'P 1'
#
loop_
_entity.id
_entity.type
_entity.pdbx_description
1 polymer ?
#
loop_
_entity_poly.entity_id
_entity_poly.type
_entity_poly.pdbx_seq_one_letter_code
_entity_poly.pdbx_strand_id
1 'polypeptide(L)' 'MSEINAWIENEVKSNDVLLFMKGTPTFPQCGFSSLVVQILDYLGVDYKGVNVLENKDIRQGIK' A
#
# COMPACT_ATOMS: atom_id res chain seq x y z
N MET A 1 7.81 14.37 14.67
CA MET A 1 7.40 13.24 13.81
C MET A 1 6.00 12.86 14.25
N SER A 2 5.01 12.84 13.35
CA SER A 2 3.64 12.42 13.72
C SER A 2 3.60 10.92 13.97
N GLU A 3 2.64 10.45 14.78
CA GLU A 3 2.44 9.01 15.03
C GLU A 3 2.23 8.23 13.72
N ILE A 4 1.53 8.84 12.76
CA ILE A 4 1.29 8.24 11.44
C ILE A 4 2.58 8.06 10.63
N ASN A 5 3.52 9.01 10.70
CA ASN A 5 4.78 8.89 9.98
C ASN A 5 5.66 7.81 10.61
N ALA A 6 5.67 7.68 11.94
CA ALA A 6 6.36 6.60 12.63
C ALA A 6 5.78 5.22 12.26
N TRP A 7 4.46 5.12 12.14
CA TRP A 7 3.80 3.90 11.67
C TRP A 7 4.15 3.56 10.22
N ILE A 8 4.09 4.54 9.30
CA ILE A 8 4.47 4.37 7.89
C ILE A 8 5.93 3.91 7.80
N GLU A 9 6.84 4.56 8.53
CA GLU A 9 8.26 4.20 8.55
C GLU A 9 8.47 2.76 9.04
N ASN A 10 7.75 2.35 10.10
CA ASN A 10 7.81 0.99 10.59
C ASN A 10 7.29 -0.02 9.56
N GLU A 11 6.17 0.28 8.89
CA GLU A 11 5.63 -0.57 7.84
C GLU A 11 6.60 -0.73 6.66
N VAL A 12 7.22 0.36 6.20
CA VAL A 12 8.22 0.30 5.13
C VAL A 12 9.45 -0.51 5.53
N LYS A 13 9.89 -0.41 6.79
CA LYS A 13 11.04 -1.17 7.31
C LYS A 13 10.73 -2.65 7.56
N SER A 14 9.47 -2.99 7.81
CA SER A 14 9.06 -4.35 8.22
C SER A 14 8.62 -5.24 7.06
N ASN A 15 8.45 -4.69 5.85
CA ASN A 15 7.98 -5.45 4.70
C ASN A 15 8.95 -5.24 3.54
N ASP A 16 9.46 -6.34 2.96
CA ASP A 16 10.37 -6.28 1.80
C ASP A 16 9.72 -5.58 0.60
N VAL A 17 8.40 -5.78 0.43
CA VAL A 17 7.59 -5.08 -0.56
C VAL A 17 6.28 -4.61 0.07
N LEU A 18 6.05 -3.30 0.05
CA LEU A 18 4.85 -2.65 0.56
C LEU A 18 4.17 -1.85 -0.54
N LEU A 19 2.88 -2.12 -0.78
CA LEU A 19 2.06 -1.43 -1.76
C LEU A 19 0.98 -0.59 -1.09
N PHE A 20 1.16 0.73 -1.08
CA PHE A 20 0.08 1.67 -0.77
C PHE A 20 -0.83 1.80 -2.00
N MET A 21 -2.10 1.40 -1.86
CA MET A 21 -3.03 1.32 -2.98
C MET A 21 -4.44 1.79 -2.62
N LYS A 22 -5.27 2.00 -3.65
CA LYS A 22 -6.69 2.32 -3.51
C LYS A 22 -7.51 1.03 -3.64
N GLY A 23 -8.15 0.61 -2.56
CA GLY A 23 -8.79 -0.70 -2.45
C GLY A 23 -7.83 -1.76 -1.90
N THR A 24 -8.16 -3.03 -2.09
CA THR A 24 -7.33 -4.18 -1.68
C THR A 24 -6.80 -4.93 -2.91
N PRO A 25 -5.80 -5.80 -2.79
CA PRO A 25 -5.36 -6.65 -3.90
C PRO A 25 -6.50 -7.45 -4.55
N THR A 26 -7.42 -7.97 -3.73
CA THR A 26 -8.61 -8.70 -4.17
C THR A 26 -9.70 -7.80 -4.78
N PHE A 27 -9.77 -6.54 -4.38
CA PHE A 27 -10.76 -5.58 -4.84
C PHE A 27 -10.14 -4.18 -5.05
N PRO A 28 -9.36 -3.99 -6.12
CA PRO A 28 -8.72 -2.70 -6.41
C PRO A 28 -9.77 -1.70 -6.90
N GLN A 29 -9.72 -0.48 -6.37
CA GLN A 29 -10.68 0.60 -6.66
C GLN A 29 -10.10 1.69 -7.59
N CYS A 30 -8.95 1.42 -8.21
CA CYS A 30 -8.30 2.33 -9.15
C CYS A 30 -7.52 1.55 -10.21
N GLY A 31 -7.58 1.96 -11.48
CA GLY A 31 -6.89 1.30 -12.59
C GLY A 31 -5.37 1.19 -12.38
N PHE A 32 -4.73 2.23 -11.83
CA PHE A 32 -3.31 2.19 -11.49
C PHE A 32 -3.00 1.15 -10.41
N SER A 33 -3.83 1.07 -9.37
CA SER A 33 -3.67 0.08 -8.31
C SER A 33 -3.89 -1.33 -8.83
N SER A 34 -4.88 -1.54 -9.71
CA SER A 34 -5.13 -2.84 -10.35
C SER A 34 -3.95 -3.30 -11.21
N LEU A 35 -3.36 -2.38 -11.99
CA LEU A 35 -2.20 -2.71 -12.82
C LEU A 35 -0.99 -3.14 -12.00
N VAL A 36 -0.69 -2.43 -10.90
CA VAL A 36 0.46 -2.78 -10.04
C VAL A 36 0.25 -4.14 -9.36
N VAL A 37 -0.96 -4.43 -8.87
CA VAL A 37 -1.32 -5.76 -8.33
C VAL A 37 -1.06 -6.85 -9.37
N GLN A 38 -1.57 -6.69 -10.59
CA GLN A 38 -1.37 -7.67 -11.68
C GLN A 38 0.11 -7.91 -12.00
N ILE A 39 0.94 -6.86 -11.96
CA ILE A 39 2.39 -6.99 -12.21
C ILE A 39 3.06 -7.77 -11.08
N LEU A 40 2.77 -7.43 -9.81
CA LEU A 40 3.36 -8.12 -8.67
C LEU A 40 2.94 -9.59 -8.61
N ASP A 41 1.66 -9.87 -8.87
CA ASP A 41 1.12 -11.23 -8.95
C ASP A 41 1.77 -12.03 -10.09
N TYR A 42 1.93 -11.42 -11.27
CA TYR A 42 2.60 -12.05 -12.42
C TYR A 42 4.07 -12.39 -12.12
N LEU A 43 4.76 -11.51 -11.38
CA LEU A 43 6.14 -11.74 -10.95
C LEU A 43 6.25 -12.76 -9.80
N GLY A 44 5.14 -13.15 -9.18
CA GLY A 44 5.13 -14.07 -8.04
C GLY A 44 5.80 -13.50 -6.79
N VAL A 45 5.74 -12.16 -6.61
CA VAL A 45 6.36 -11.47 -5.48
C VAL A 45 5.34 -11.32 -4.35
N ASP A 46 5.70 -11.77 -3.15
CA ASP A 46 4.90 -11.50 -1.96
C ASP A 46 5.00 -10.02 -1.56
N TYR A 47 3.87 -9.40 -1.26
CA TYR A 47 3.81 -8.01 -0.83
C TYR A 47 2.67 -7.76 0.16
N LYS A 48 2.82 -6.72 0.98
CA LYS A 48 1.73 -6.22 1.82
C LYS A 48 0.97 -5.10 1.12
N GLY A 49 -0.34 -5.23 0.99
CA GLY A 49 -1.22 -4.18 0.48
C GLY A 49 -1.81 -3.32 1.61
N VAL A 50 -1.69 -2.00 1.50
CA VAL A 50 -2.31 -1.04 2.44
C VAL A 50 -3.33 -0.18 1.69
N ASN A 51 -4.60 -0.26 2.09
CA ASN A 51 -5.69 0.50 1.49
C ASN A 51 -5.72 1.94 2.04
N VAL A 52 -5.28 2.90 1.24
CA VAL A 52 -5.23 4.32 1.63
C VAL A 52 -6.60 5.00 1.62
N LEU A 53 -7.64 4.34 1.14
CA LEU A 53 -9.00 4.90 1.15
C LEU A 53 -9.69 4.75 2.51
N GLU A 54 -9.27 3.78 3.32
CA GLU A 54 -9.82 3.53 4.66
C GLU A 54 -9.28 4.50 5.72
N ASN A 55 -8.09 5.07 5.51
CA ASN A 55 -7.46 5.97 6.46
C ASN A 55 -6.91 7.23 5.76
N LYS A 56 -7.52 8.38 6.09
CA LYS A 56 -7.13 9.69 5.53
C LYS A 56 -5.75 10.13 6.00
N ASP A 57 -5.34 9.80 7.21
CA ASP A 57 -4.04 10.19 7.75
C ASP A 57 -2.92 9.42 7.06
N ILE A 58 -3.10 8.11 6.82
CA ILE A 58 -2.16 7.32 5.99
C ILE A 58 -2.05 7.96 4.61
N ARG A 59 -3.19 8.27 3.97
CA ARG A 59 -3.22 8.84 2.62
C ARG A 59 -2.51 10.18 2.52
N GLN A 60 -2.55 11.00 3.56
CA GLN A 60 -1.82 12.27 3.58
C GLN A 60 -0.36 12.08 3.98
N GLY A 61 -0.06 11.15 4.88
CA GLY A 61 1.31 10.88 5.34
C GLY A 61 2.23 10.28 4.28
N ILE A 62 1.68 9.66 3.23
CA ILE A 62 2.47 9.11 2.10
C ILE A 62 2.70 10.10 0.95
N LYS A 63 2.19 11.34 1.04
CA LYS A 63 2.40 12.38 0.02
C LYS A 63 3.56 13.29 0.38
#